data_AF-S6EHQ2-F1
#
_entry.id   AF-S6EHQ2-F1
#
_cell.length_a   1.000
_cell.length_b   1.000
_cell.length_c   1.000
_cell.angle_alpha   90.00
_cell.angle_beta   90.00
_cell.angle_gamma   90.00
#
_symmetry.space_group_name_H-M   'P 1'
#
loop_
_entity.id
_entity.type
_entity.pdbx_description
1 polymer ?
#
loop_
_entity_poly.entity_id
_entity_poly.type
_entity_poly.pdbx_seq_one_letter_code
_entity_poly.pdbx_strand_id
1 'polypeptide(L)' 'MKDELMRLLDEYKETEFAMEKYMGLLDEKDYAQGKLDIVKIIISDLENLVKEI' A
#
# COMPACT_ATOMS: atom_id res chain seq x y z
N MET A 1 5.58 -18.24 5.63
CA MET A 1 6.43 -17.04 5.51
C MET A 1 6.38 -16.42 4.11
N LYS A 2 6.90 -17.04 3.03
CA LYS A 2 6.84 -16.43 1.68
C LYS A 2 5.40 -16.20 1.19
N ASP A 3 4.52 -17.19 1.38
CA ASP A 3 3.11 -17.07 0.97
C ASP A 3 2.33 -16.03 1.81
N GLU A 4 2.63 -15.93 3.11
CA GLU A 4 2.04 -14.91 3.99
C GLU A 4 2.51 -13.51 3.60
N LEU A 5 3.78 -13.38 3.21
CA LEU A 5 4.34 -12.12 2.75
C LEU A 5 3.76 -11.69 1.40
N MET A 6 3.59 -12.61 0.45
CA MET A 6 2.93 -12.32 -0.83
C MET A 6 1.48 -11.89 -0.61
N ARG A 7 0.76 -12.56 0.29
CA ARG A 7 -0.61 -12.17 0.63
C ARG A 7 -0.67 -10.76 1.23
N LEU A 8 0.24 -10.45 2.16
CA LEU A 8 0.32 -9.11 2.75
C LEU A 8 0.63 -8.04 1.70
N LEU A 9 1.55 -8.33 0.77
CA LEU A 9 1.85 -7.43 -0.35
C LEU A 9 0.62 -7.19 -1.24
N ASP A 10 -0.14 -8.23 -1.55
CA ASP A 10 -1.37 -8.11 -2.33
C ASP A 10 -2.42 -7.26 -1.62
N GLU A 11 -2.60 -7.45 -0.30
CA GLU A 11 -3.52 -6.65 0.53
C GLU A 11 -3.15 -5.15 0.53
N TYR A 12 -1.86 -4.82 0.59
CA TYR A 12 -1.43 -3.42 0.52
C TYR A 12 -1.58 -2.83 -0.89
N LYS A 13 -1.36 -3.61 -1.95
CA LYS A 13 -1.63 -3.17 -3.34
C LYS A 13 -3.11 -2.91 -3.58
N GLU A 14 -3.99 -3.74 -3.02
CA GLU A 14 -5.44 -3.49 -3.05
C GLU A 14 -5.79 -2.21 -2.27
N THR A 15 -5.15 -1.99 -1.12
CA THR A 15 -5.31 -0.77 -0.32
C THR A 15 -4.90 0.48 -1.10
N GLU A 16 -3.73 0.47 -1.75
CA GLU A 16 -3.24 1.54 -2.62
C GLU A 16 -4.28 1.86 -3.71
N PHE A 17 -4.74 0.83 -4.43
CA PHE A 17 -5.74 0.99 -5.49
C PHE A 17 -7.03 1.64 -4.97
N ALA A 18 -7.55 1.17 -3.83
CA ALA A 18 -8.77 1.73 -3.24
C ALA A 18 -8.57 3.20 -2.84
N MET A 19 -7.43 3.53 -2.23
CA MET A 19 -7.10 4.90 -1.85
C MET A 19 -7.02 5.81 -3.07
N GLU A 20 -6.27 5.43 -4.11
CA GLU A 20 -6.15 6.24 -5.34
C GLU A 20 -7.51 6.45 -6.02
N LYS A 21 -8.36 5.43 -6.03
CA LYS A 21 -9.68 5.49 -6.66
C LYS A 21 -10.68 6.39 -5.92
N TYR A 22 -10.64 6.40 -4.59
CA TYR A 22 -11.68 7.04 -3.77
C TYR A 22 -11.22 8.30 -3.03
N MET A 23 -9.92 8.59 -2.96
CA MET A 23 -9.39 9.76 -2.25
C MET A 23 -9.89 11.10 -2.80
N GLY A 24 -10.26 11.16 -4.08
CA GLY A 24 -10.89 12.35 -4.67
C GLY A 24 -12.24 12.74 -4.05
N LEU A 25 -12.88 11.79 -3.34
CA LEU A 25 -14.16 11.98 -2.64
C LEU A 25 -13.99 12.53 -1.21
N LEU A 26 -12.76 12.63 -0.71
CA LEU A 26 -12.47 13.09 0.64
C LEU A 26 -12.28 14.61 0.67
N ASP A 27 -12.76 15.23 1.73
CA ASP A 27 -12.55 16.66 2.00
C ASP A 27 -11.08 16.94 2.36
N GLU A 28 -10.44 16.03 3.11
CA GLU A 28 -9.06 16.14 3.57
C GLU A 28 -8.07 15.40 2.65
N LYS A 29 -7.90 15.91 1.43
CA LYS A 29 -7.05 15.27 0.41
C LYS A 29 -5.59 15.15 0.82
N ASP A 30 -5.02 16.16 1.49
CA ASP A 30 -3.62 16.16 1.90
C ASP A 30 -3.34 15.10 2.99
N TYR A 31 -4.29 14.92 3.92
CA TYR A 31 -4.19 13.87 4.94
C TYR A 31 -4.26 12.48 4.30
N ALA A 32 -5.21 12.28 3.36
CA ALA A 32 -5.34 11.04 2.62
C ALA A 32 -4.10 10.73 1.77
N GLN A 33 -3.51 11.76 1.14
CA GLN A 33 -2.27 11.64 0.38
C GLN A 33 -1.11 11.20 1.27
N GLY A 34 -0.94 11.79 2.45
CA GLY A 34 0.08 11.36 3.40
C GLY A 34 -0.09 9.91 3.86
N LYS A 35 -1.32 9.40 3.94
CA LYS A 35 -1.57 7.97 4.21
C LYS A 35 -1.23 7.09 3.03
N LEU A 36 -1.54 7.52 1.80
CA LEU A 36 -1.18 6.80 0.58
C LEU A 36 0.34 6.68 0.44
N ASP A 37 1.08 7.73 0.77
CA ASP A 37 2.55 7.72 0.73
C ASP A 37 3.14 6.66 1.69
N ILE A 38 2.55 6.50 2.89
CA ILE A 38 2.94 5.44 3.83
C ILE A 38 2.63 4.05 3.26
N VAL A 39 1.47 3.85 2.65
CA VAL A 39 1.11 2.57 1.99
C VAL A 39 2.12 2.22 0.90
N LYS A 40 2.52 3.20 0.08
CA LYS A 40 3.54 3.03 -0.98
C LYS A 40 4.91 2.64 -0.42
N ILE A 41 5.32 3.22 0.71
CA ILE A 41 6.55 2.82 1.41
C ILE A 41 6.46 1.37 1.87
N ILE A 42 5.36 0.97 2.50
CA ILE A 42 5.16 -0.41 2.98
C ILE A 42 5.22 -1.39 1.80
N ILE A 43 4.54 -1.10 0.68
CA ILE A 43 4.60 -1.92 -0.53
C ILE A 43 6.05 -2.08 -0.99
N SER A 44 6.82 -0.99 -1.08
CA SER A 44 8.22 -1.05 -1.50
C SER A 44 9.07 -1.91 -0.56
N ASP A 45 8.88 -1.81 0.75
CA ASP A 45 9.62 -2.59 1.74
C ASP A 45 9.27 -4.08 1.64
N LEU A 46 7.98 -4.40 1.44
CA LEU A 46 7.51 -5.78 1.24
C LEU A 46 8.05 -6.37 -0.07
N GLU A 47 8.07 -5.61 -1.17
CA GLU A 47 8.65 -6.05 -2.44
C GLU A 47 10.15 -6.29 -2.34
N ASN A 48 10.87 -5.49 -1.55
CA ASN A 48 12.28 -5.71 -1.28
C ASN A 48 12.48 -6.97 -0.44
N LEU A 49 11.70 -7.14 0.62
CA LEU A 49 11.76 -8.32 1.46
C LEU A 49 11.47 -9.60 0.67
N VAL A 50 10.47 -9.62 -0.24
CA VAL A 50 10.17 -10.78 -1.11
C VAL A 50 11.38 -11.19 -1.97
N LYS A 51 12.24 -10.25 -2.38
CA LYS A 51 13.44 -10.54 -3.18
C LYS A 51 14.56 -11.16 -2.35
N GLU A 52 14.57 -10.96 -1.05
CA GLU A 52 15.59 -11.45 -0.12
C GLU A 52 15.35 -12.90 0.36
N ILE A 53 14.17 -13.49 0.04
CA ILE A 53 13.74 -14.82 0.52
C ILE A 53 13.38 -15.82 -0.59
#